data_AF-A0A653DS59-F1
#
_entry.id   AF-A0A653DS59-F1
#
_cell.length_a   1.000
_cell.length_b   1.000
_cell.length_c   1.000
_cell.angle_alpha   90.00
_cell.angle_beta   90.00
_cell.angle_gamma   90.00
#
_symmetry.space_group_name_H-M   'P 1'
#
loop_
_entity.id
_entity.type
_entity.pdbx_description
1 polymer ?
#
loop_
_entity_poly.entity_id
_entity_poly.type
_entity_poly.pdbx_seq_one_letter_code
_entity_poly.pdbx_strand_id
1 'polypeptide(L)'
;MTILAIIKNETAMKELSTNWEKLAPIAFSYERNTEQSKIVSKAIKTFYVHDQPLEKALLTNLAQIYADATVGFPVNRAAKLFAEYNNQSVYYYRFSYQGRYSNFYTPESNKTAPYGVVHFDDLIYMFQNEKQFPAFKDTTPTEIEMVTKYTMILYNFAKTGNPIPTPNEKLDNVKWEPFTLKDQKYIELGNKFSVHERLHEKRYLEWEKLYPLSIYTKNKQSH
;
A
#
# COMPACT_ATOMS: atom_id res chain seq x y z
N MET A 1 4.84 -5.33 16.08
CA MET A 1 4.19 -4.17 16.72
C MET A 1 3.52 -3.38 15.61
N THR A 2 2.21 -3.15 15.65
CA THR A 2 1.52 -2.39 14.60
C THR A 2 1.86 -0.91 14.71
N ILE A 3 1.88 -0.18 13.60
CA ILE A 3 2.12 1.27 13.58
C ILE A 3 1.21 2.02 14.57
N LEU A 4 -0.02 1.52 14.71
CA LEU A 4 -1.05 2.00 15.63
C LEU A 4 -0.60 2.03 17.09
N ALA A 5 0.14 1.01 17.52
CA ALA A 5 0.63 0.90 18.89
C ALA A 5 1.76 1.91 19.17
N ILE A 6 2.56 2.25 18.17
CA ILE A 6 3.64 3.24 18.29
C ILE A 6 3.04 4.65 18.23
N ILE A 7 2.19 4.94 17.25
CA ILE A 7 1.59 6.27 17.05
C ILE A 7 0.79 6.74 18.28
N LYS A 8 0.08 5.83 18.94
CA LYS A 8 -0.74 6.17 20.12
C LYS A 8 0.07 6.31 21.42
N ASN A 9 1.38 6.04 21.39
CA ASN A 9 2.24 6.01 22.57
C ASN A 9 3.45 6.92 22.39
N GLU A 10 3.43 8.09 23.01
CA GLU A 10 4.50 9.08 22.94
C GLU A 10 5.85 8.53 23.43
N THR A 11 5.83 7.67 24.46
CA THR A 11 7.03 6.99 24.94
C THR A 11 7.61 6.07 23.87
N ALA A 12 6.77 5.29 23.19
CA ALA A 12 7.22 4.40 22.11
C ALA A 12 7.78 5.19 20.91
N MET A 13 7.14 6.31 20.54
CA MET A 13 7.64 7.21 19.50
C MET A 13 9.02 7.79 19.86
N LYS A 14 9.18 8.26 21.10
CA LYS A 14 10.45 8.79 21.60
C LYS A 14 11.54 7.71 21.63
N GLU A 15 11.19 6.49 22.05
CA GLU A 15 12.11 5.37 22.09
C GLU A 15 12.58 4.99 20.68
N LEU A 16 11.66 4.88 19.71
CA LEU A 16 11.98 4.64 18.30
C LEU A 16 12.86 5.75 17.72
N SER A 17 12.56 7.01 18.00
CA SER A 17 13.35 8.16 17.55
C SER A 17 14.78 8.13 18.08
N THR A 18 14.94 7.77 19.36
CA THR A 18 16.23 7.77 20.08
C THR A 18 17.08 6.56 19.70
N ASN A 19 16.47 5.39 19.60
CA ASN A 19 17.14 4.12 19.32
C ASN A 19 16.91 3.66 17.88
N TRP A 20 16.88 4.60 16.93
CA TRP A 20 16.45 4.34 15.54
C TRP A 20 17.17 3.17 14.89
N GLU A 21 18.51 3.14 14.91
CA GLU A 21 19.30 2.07 14.27
C GLU A 21 18.97 0.68 14.84
N LYS A 22 18.61 0.59 16.13
CA LYS A 22 18.25 -0.66 16.79
C LYS A 22 16.79 -1.05 16.56
N LEU A 23 15.88 -0.07 16.57
CA LEU A 23 14.43 -0.30 16.58
C LEU A 23 13.79 -0.23 15.20
N ALA A 24 14.33 0.52 14.25
CA ALA A 24 13.82 0.61 12.89
C ALA A 24 13.78 -0.77 12.18
N PRO A 25 14.80 -1.65 12.27
CA PRO A 25 14.72 -3.00 11.71
C PRO A 25 13.55 -3.83 12.27
N ILE A 26 13.25 -3.65 13.56
CA ILE A 26 12.15 -4.35 14.24
C ILE A 26 10.80 -3.75 13.83
N ALA A 27 10.71 -2.42 13.81
CA ALA A 27 9.52 -1.67 13.47
C ALA A 27 9.08 -1.94 12.02
N PHE A 28 10.02 -1.90 11.09
CA PHE A 28 9.76 -1.96 9.65
C PHE A 28 10.08 -3.33 9.02
N SER A 29 10.37 -4.33 9.85
CA SER A 29 10.46 -5.75 9.46
C SER A 29 11.53 -6.09 8.40
N TYR A 30 12.72 -5.49 8.49
CA TYR A 30 13.89 -5.90 7.71
C TYR A 30 14.96 -6.56 8.60
N GLU A 31 16.05 -7.04 7.98
CA GLU A 31 17.10 -7.77 8.68
C GLU A 31 17.70 -6.97 9.85
N ARG A 32 18.10 -7.67 10.91
CA ARG A 32 18.57 -7.07 12.17
C ARG A 32 20.03 -7.39 12.39
N ASN A 33 20.75 -6.50 13.08
CA ASN A 33 22.12 -6.70 13.55
C ASN A 33 23.13 -6.99 12.42
N THR A 34 22.98 -6.32 11.26
CA THR A 34 23.90 -6.41 10.12
C THR A 34 24.37 -5.02 9.70
N GLU A 35 25.52 -4.91 9.02
CA GLU A 35 25.94 -3.62 8.41
C GLU A 35 24.91 -3.11 7.41
N GLN A 36 24.26 -4.01 6.67
CA GLN A 36 23.15 -3.67 5.78
C GLN A 36 21.99 -3.02 6.54
N SER A 37 21.61 -3.57 7.71
CA SER A 37 20.52 -3.01 8.51
C SER A 37 20.81 -1.58 8.99
N LYS A 38 22.08 -1.24 9.23
CA LYS A 38 22.52 0.13 9.57
C LYS A 38 22.41 1.07 8.37
N ILE A 39 22.84 0.61 7.19
CA ILE A 39 22.73 1.35 5.92
C ILE A 39 21.26 1.65 5.61
N VAL A 40 20.40 0.63 5.68
CA VAL A 40 18.96 0.75 5.47
C VAL A 40 18.36 1.72 6.47
N SER A 41 18.62 1.52 7.78
CA SER A 41 18.13 2.40 8.85
C SER A 41 18.46 3.86 8.59
N LYS A 42 19.71 4.17 8.23
CA LYS A 42 20.16 5.52 7.92
C LYS A 42 19.44 6.08 6.70
N ALA A 43 19.40 5.34 5.60
CA ALA A 43 18.79 5.79 4.35
C ALA A 43 17.29 6.11 4.51
N ILE A 44 16.53 5.24 5.18
CA ILE A 44 15.10 5.48 5.39
C ILE A 44 14.85 6.64 6.37
N LYS A 45 15.75 6.88 7.34
CA LYS A 45 15.65 8.05 8.23
C LYS A 45 15.83 9.34 7.44
N THR A 46 16.88 9.43 6.63
CA THR A 46 17.16 10.59 5.80
C THR A 46 16.05 10.84 4.78
N PHE A 47 15.60 9.79 4.08
CA PHE A 47 14.62 9.93 3.01
C PHE A 47 13.23 10.32 3.51
N TYR A 48 12.70 9.64 4.54
CA TYR A 48 11.32 9.84 4.98
C TYR A 48 11.18 10.91 6.05
N VAL A 49 12.14 11.03 6.97
CA VAL A 49 12.01 11.94 8.13
C VAL A 49 13.09 13.01 8.17
N HIS A 50 13.91 13.13 7.11
CA HIS A 50 14.91 14.20 6.96
C HIS A 50 15.86 14.32 8.16
N ASP A 51 16.22 13.18 8.74
CA ASP A 51 17.04 13.07 9.94
C ASP A 51 16.50 13.83 11.18
N GLN A 52 15.22 14.20 11.16
CA GLN A 52 14.55 14.87 12.27
C GLN A 52 14.14 13.86 13.35
N PRO A 53 14.02 14.31 14.62
CA PRO A 53 13.35 13.55 15.66
C PRO A 53 11.91 13.20 15.25
N LEU A 54 11.43 12.01 15.64
CA LEU A 54 10.05 11.63 15.35
C LEU A 54 9.09 12.39 16.27
N GLU A 55 8.24 13.20 15.65
CA GLU A 55 7.18 13.96 16.32
C GLU A 55 5.81 13.65 15.68
N LYS A 56 4.72 14.08 16.32
CA LYS A 56 3.36 13.91 15.78
C LYS A 56 3.18 14.55 14.39
N ALA A 57 3.93 15.60 14.08
CA ALA A 57 3.91 16.22 12.75
C ALA A 57 4.40 15.27 11.64
N LEU A 58 5.19 14.24 11.98
CA LEU A 58 5.78 13.28 11.04
C LEU A 58 5.00 11.96 10.98
N LEU A 59 3.77 11.91 11.50
CA LEU A 59 2.95 10.69 11.50
C LEU A 59 2.74 10.13 10.09
N THR A 60 2.49 10.99 9.11
CA THR A 60 2.32 10.58 7.71
C THR A 60 3.61 9.97 7.15
N ASN A 61 4.77 10.56 7.47
CA ASN A 61 6.07 10.05 7.02
C ASN A 61 6.35 8.68 7.63
N LEU A 62 6.07 8.50 8.93
CA LEU A 62 6.21 7.20 9.59
C LEU A 62 5.24 6.16 9.00
N ALA A 63 4.00 6.56 8.71
CA ALA A 63 3.02 5.73 8.02
C ALA A 63 3.47 5.29 6.63
N GLN A 64 4.13 6.19 5.89
CA GLN A 64 4.71 5.87 4.58
C GLN A 64 5.84 4.86 4.69
N ILE A 65 6.75 4.98 5.67
CA ILE A 65 7.81 3.98 5.90
C ILE A 65 7.18 2.60 6.17
N TYR A 66 6.22 2.54 7.09
CA TYR A 66 5.52 1.30 7.42
C TYR A 66 4.82 0.68 6.21
N ALA A 67 4.08 1.50 5.46
CA ALA A 67 3.35 1.06 4.29
C ALA A 67 4.30 0.48 3.24
N ASP A 68 5.44 1.15 2.98
CA ASP A 68 6.38 0.70 1.96
C ASP A 68 7.20 -0.49 2.42
N ALA A 69 7.68 -0.50 3.66
CA ALA A 69 8.54 -1.56 4.18
C ALA A 69 7.80 -2.91 4.31
N THR A 70 6.56 -2.87 4.80
CA THR A 70 5.84 -4.11 5.16
C THR A 70 4.98 -4.66 4.01
N VAL A 71 4.52 -3.81 3.08
CA VAL A 71 3.63 -4.22 2.00
C VAL A 71 4.04 -3.63 0.65
N GLY A 72 4.12 -2.31 0.54
CA GLY A 72 4.23 -1.59 -0.73
C GLY A 72 5.42 -2.01 -1.58
N PHE A 73 6.63 -1.85 -1.07
CA PHE A 73 7.84 -2.22 -1.80
C PHE A 73 7.95 -3.73 -2.07
N PRO A 74 7.73 -4.64 -1.08
CA PRO A 74 7.71 -6.07 -1.35
C PRO A 74 6.72 -6.49 -2.45
N VAL A 75 5.50 -5.95 -2.44
CA VAL A 75 4.49 -6.25 -3.46
C VAL A 75 4.88 -5.69 -4.83
N ASN A 76 5.38 -4.46 -4.89
CA ASN A 76 5.86 -3.87 -6.15
C ASN A 76 7.03 -4.68 -6.74
N ARG A 77 7.96 -5.14 -5.89
CA ARG A 77 9.05 -6.03 -6.28
C ARG A 77 8.53 -7.37 -6.80
N ALA A 78 7.55 -7.96 -6.11
CA ALA A 78 6.92 -9.20 -6.55
C ALA A 78 6.23 -9.03 -7.91
N ALA A 79 5.50 -7.93 -8.13
CA ALA A 79 4.88 -7.64 -9.43
C ALA A 79 5.91 -7.54 -10.57
N LYS A 80 7.05 -6.89 -10.33
CA LYS A 80 8.17 -6.84 -11.29
C LYS A 80 8.74 -8.23 -11.58
N LEU A 81 8.98 -9.04 -10.55
CA LEU A 81 9.49 -10.41 -10.71
C LEU A 81 8.49 -11.30 -11.45
N PHE A 82 7.20 -11.23 -11.10
CA PHE A 82 6.17 -12.02 -11.78
C PHE A 82 6.02 -11.59 -13.24
N ALA A 83 6.08 -10.30 -13.55
CA ALA A 83 6.00 -9.84 -14.94
C ALA A 83 7.22 -10.24 -15.79
N GLU A 84 8.41 -10.38 -15.18
CA GLU A 84 9.63 -10.82 -15.89
C GLU A 84 9.64 -12.33 -16.14
N TYR A 85 9.24 -13.12 -15.14
CA TYR A 85 9.51 -14.56 -15.12
C TYR A 85 8.25 -15.44 -15.30
N ASN A 86 7.05 -14.87 -15.23
CA ASN A 86 5.80 -15.61 -15.45
C ASN A 86 5.27 -15.39 -16.87
N ASN A 87 4.68 -16.44 -17.45
CA ASN A 87 4.03 -16.37 -18.75
C ASN A 87 2.54 -15.95 -18.65
N GLN A 88 2.04 -15.69 -17.45
CA GLN A 88 0.67 -15.26 -17.19
C GLN A 88 0.61 -13.76 -16.90
N SER A 89 -0.51 -13.14 -17.26
CA SER A 89 -0.76 -11.72 -16.98
C SER A 89 -0.77 -11.42 -15.49
N VAL A 90 -0.03 -10.39 -15.09
CA VAL A 90 -0.02 -9.83 -13.73
C VAL A 90 -0.90 -8.59 -13.71
N TYR A 91 -1.82 -8.48 -12.77
CA TYR A 91 -2.63 -7.27 -12.58
C TYR A 91 -2.31 -6.64 -11.23
N TYR A 92 -2.01 -5.35 -11.24
CA TYR A 92 -1.58 -4.61 -10.05
C TYR A 92 -2.60 -3.52 -9.72
N TYR A 93 -2.94 -3.36 -8.43
CA TYR A 93 -3.88 -2.35 -7.97
C TYR A 93 -3.41 -1.63 -6.72
N ARG A 94 -3.94 -0.42 -6.52
CA ARG A 94 -3.93 0.32 -5.26
C ARG A 94 -5.36 0.57 -4.84
N PHE A 95 -5.75 0.07 -3.67
CA PHE A 95 -7.04 0.39 -3.07
C PHE A 95 -6.96 1.76 -2.41
N SER A 96 -7.85 2.67 -2.77
CA SER A 96 -7.86 4.05 -2.25
C SER A 96 -9.25 4.62 -1.97
N TYR A 97 -10.29 3.81 -2.14
CA TYR A 97 -11.63 4.18 -1.72
C TYR A 97 -11.69 4.32 -0.20
N GLN A 98 -11.95 5.55 0.27
CA GLN A 98 -12.18 5.85 1.67
C GLN A 98 -13.68 6.04 1.91
N GLY A 99 -14.34 4.96 2.36
CA GLY A 99 -15.71 5.05 2.85
C GLY A 99 -15.80 5.57 4.28
N ARG A 100 -16.98 5.45 4.89
CA ARG A 100 -17.23 5.95 6.25
C ARG A 100 -16.53 5.15 7.35
N TYR A 101 -16.15 3.90 7.07
CA TYR A 101 -15.57 3.00 8.05
C TYR A 101 -14.13 2.64 7.70
N SER A 102 -13.30 2.52 8.73
CA SER A 102 -11.90 2.12 8.63
C SER A 102 -11.48 1.34 9.88
N ASN A 103 -10.41 0.57 9.77
CA ASN A 103 -9.71 -0.08 10.88
C ASN A 103 -8.87 0.91 11.71
N PHE A 104 -8.72 2.17 11.26
CA PHE A 104 -8.01 3.18 12.01
C PHE A 104 -8.68 4.56 12.02
N TYR A 105 -8.73 5.12 13.22
CA TYR A 105 -9.14 6.48 13.51
C TYR A 105 -8.11 7.11 14.44
N THR A 106 -7.76 8.38 14.19
CA THR A 106 -6.93 9.13 15.14
C THR A 106 -7.75 9.46 16.39
N PRO A 107 -7.11 9.61 17.56
CA PRO A 107 -7.82 10.02 18.78
C PRO A 107 -8.64 11.30 18.60
N GLU A 108 -8.09 12.28 17.87
CA GLU A 108 -8.69 13.60 17.64
C GLU A 108 -9.99 13.51 16.82
N SER A 109 -10.12 12.48 15.97
CA SER A 109 -11.32 12.26 15.17
C SER A 109 -12.51 11.75 15.98
N ASN A 110 -12.32 11.32 17.24
CA ASN A 110 -13.37 10.67 18.04
C ASN A 110 -14.13 9.55 17.30
N LYS A 111 -13.44 8.81 16.42
CA LYS A 111 -14.01 7.77 15.54
C LYS A 111 -15.11 8.27 14.58
N THR A 112 -15.11 9.55 14.26
CA THR A 112 -16.09 10.16 13.33
C THR A 112 -15.56 10.30 11.91
N ALA A 113 -14.24 10.31 11.73
CA ALA A 113 -13.60 10.45 10.43
C ALA A 113 -12.38 9.51 10.33
N PRO A 114 -12.31 8.63 9.31
CA PRO A 114 -11.11 7.83 9.05
C PRO A 114 -9.88 8.71 8.83
N TYR A 115 -8.71 8.23 9.28
CA TYR A 115 -7.43 8.89 9.01
C TYR A 115 -7.08 8.85 7.51
N GLY A 116 -7.43 7.75 6.85
CA GLY A 116 -7.04 7.40 5.50
C GLY A 116 -7.50 5.98 5.21
N VAL A 117 -7.10 5.44 4.06
CA VAL A 117 -7.22 4.00 3.78
C VAL A 117 -6.05 3.27 4.43
N VAL A 118 -6.33 2.37 5.36
CA VAL A 118 -5.32 1.59 6.07
C VAL A 118 -5.42 0.09 5.76
N HIS A 119 -4.48 -0.68 6.30
CA HIS A 119 -4.47 -2.12 6.17
C HIS A 119 -5.81 -2.74 6.64
N PHE A 120 -6.34 -3.66 5.82
CA PHE A 120 -7.63 -4.34 5.97
C PHE A 120 -8.90 -3.51 5.68
N ASP A 121 -8.79 -2.24 5.27
CA ASP A 121 -9.98 -1.47 4.90
C ASP A 121 -10.67 -1.97 3.62
N ASP A 122 -9.90 -2.56 2.70
CA ASP A 122 -10.43 -3.19 1.49
C ASP A 122 -11.30 -4.41 1.80
N LEU A 123 -10.99 -5.15 2.87
CA LEU A 123 -11.77 -6.31 3.32
C LEU A 123 -13.18 -5.93 3.76
N ILE A 124 -13.41 -4.68 4.18
CA ILE A 124 -14.75 -4.17 4.55
C ILE A 124 -15.71 -4.26 3.35
N TYR A 125 -15.20 -4.14 2.13
CA TYR A 125 -15.98 -4.18 0.89
C TYR A 125 -16.00 -5.57 0.24
N MET A 126 -15.32 -6.55 0.84
CA MET A 126 -15.30 -7.94 0.38
C MET A 126 -16.10 -8.87 1.31
N PHE A 127 -16.05 -8.64 2.61
CA PHE A 127 -16.68 -9.50 3.61
C PHE A 127 -17.61 -8.71 4.53
N GLN A 128 -18.77 -9.29 4.81
CA GLN A 128 -19.69 -8.77 5.80
C GLN A 128 -19.18 -9.09 7.21
N ASN A 129 -18.81 -8.05 7.97
CA ASN A 129 -18.37 -8.17 9.35
C ASN A 129 -19.18 -7.24 10.27
N GLU A 130 -20.44 -7.62 10.50
CA GLU A 130 -21.39 -6.83 11.30
C GLU A 130 -20.98 -6.63 12.76
N LYS A 131 -20.07 -7.47 13.28
CA LYS A 131 -19.51 -7.29 14.62
C LYS A 131 -18.65 -6.04 14.73
N GLN A 132 -18.05 -5.60 13.63
CA GLN A 132 -17.11 -4.48 13.61
C GLN A 132 -17.66 -3.26 12.86
N PHE A 133 -18.41 -3.49 11.77
CA PHE A 133 -18.92 -2.43 10.91
C PHE A 133 -20.40 -2.67 10.59
N PRO A 134 -21.26 -1.64 10.57
CA PRO A 134 -22.65 -1.80 10.16
C PRO A 134 -22.76 -2.39 8.75
N ALA A 135 -23.76 -3.25 8.53
CA ALA A 135 -24.08 -3.71 7.18
C ALA A 135 -24.43 -2.53 6.26
N PHE A 136 -23.90 -2.57 5.04
CA PHE A 136 -24.29 -1.62 3.99
C PHE A 136 -25.71 -1.92 3.53
N LYS A 137 -26.52 -0.87 3.42
CA LYS A 137 -27.96 -0.92 3.08
C LYS A 137 -28.24 0.06 1.95
N ASP A 138 -29.44 0.06 1.40
CA ASP A 138 -29.80 0.97 0.29
C ASP A 138 -29.58 2.47 0.61
N THR A 139 -29.53 2.83 1.89
CA THR A 139 -29.15 4.17 2.38
C THR A 139 -27.66 4.49 2.26
N THR A 140 -26.85 3.57 1.76
CA THR A 140 -25.38 3.67 1.67
C THR A 140 -24.91 3.37 0.23
N PRO A 141 -25.35 4.16 -0.76
CA PRO A 141 -25.20 3.81 -2.18
C PRO A 141 -23.74 3.74 -2.63
N THR A 142 -22.86 4.59 -2.12
CA THR A 142 -21.44 4.61 -2.49
C THR A 142 -20.68 3.39 -1.98
N GLU A 143 -20.96 2.92 -0.76
CA GLU A 143 -20.34 1.68 -0.27
C GLU A 143 -20.90 0.44 -0.97
N ILE A 144 -22.20 0.41 -1.30
CA ILE A 144 -22.78 -0.68 -2.11
C ILE A 144 -22.15 -0.72 -3.50
N GLU A 145 -21.95 0.45 -4.12
CA GLU A 145 -21.26 0.55 -5.40
C GLU A 145 -19.84 -0.02 -5.30
N MET A 146 -19.08 0.36 -4.27
CA MET A 146 -17.72 -0.16 -4.06
C MET A 146 -17.73 -1.67 -3.79
N VAL A 147 -18.63 -2.20 -2.94
CA VAL A 147 -18.78 -3.66 -2.74
C VAL A 147 -19.02 -4.36 -4.07
N THR A 148 -19.92 -3.80 -4.89
CA THR A 148 -20.27 -4.38 -6.18
C THR A 148 -19.10 -4.36 -7.15
N LYS A 149 -18.41 -3.23 -7.27
CA LYS A 149 -17.23 -3.09 -8.13
C LYS A 149 -16.09 -4.02 -7.68
N TYR A 150 -15.77 -4.05 -6.38
CA TYR A 150 -14.65 -4.82 -5.82
C TYR A 150 -14.88 -6.32 -5.93
N THR A 151 -16.07 -6.81 -5.55
CA THR A 151 -16.41 -8.23 -5.66
C THR A 151 -16.48 -8.69 -7.12
N MET A 152 -16.95 -7.83 -8.04
CA MET A 152 -16.99 -8.14 -9.46
C MET A 152 -15.61 -8.33 -10.07
N ILE A 153 -14.63 -7.46 -9.78
CA ILE A 153 -13.26 -7.62 -10.32
C ILE A 153 -12.58 -8.89 -9.78
N LEU A 154 -12.81 -9.23 -8.50
CA LEU A 154 -12.28 -10.44 -7.88
C LEU A 154 -12.93 -11.70 -8.49
N TYR A 155 -14.25 -11.70 -8.66
CA TYR A 155 -14.97 -12.78 -9.34
C TYR A 155 -14.50 -12.98 -10.77
N ASN A 156 -14.38 -11.90 -11.55
CA ASN A 156 -13.92 -11.97 -12.94
C ASN A 156 -12.50 -12.54 -13.04
N PHE A 157 -11.59 -12.10 -12.16
CA PHE A 157 -10.23 -12.63 -12.11
C PHE A 157 -10.22 -14.12 -11.76
N ALA A 158 -10.98 -14.53 -10.73
CA ALA A 158 -11.09 -15.94 -10.35
C ALA A 158 -11.66 -16.82 -11.47
N LYS A 159 -12.61 -16.29 -12.26
CA LYS A 159 -13.27 -17.02 -13.35
C LYS A 159 -12.47 -17.06 -14.65
N THR A 160 -11.75 -15.97 -14.98
CA THR A 160 -11.20 -15.75 -16.32
C THR A 160 -9.71 -15.43 -16.36
N GLY A 161 -9.08 -15.14 -15.22
CA GLY A 161 -7.73 -14.60 -15.16
C GLY A 161 -7.62 -13.12 -15.59
N ASN A 162 -8.72 -12.44 -15.94
CA ASN A 162 -8.76 -11.01 -16.24
C ASN A 162 -9.81 -10.30 -15.35
N PRO A 163 -9.42 -9.32 -14.51
CA PRO A 163 -10.37 -8.62 -13.62
C PRO A 163 -11.42 -7.80 -14.38
N ILE A 164 -11.09 -7.27 -15.56
CA ILE A 164 -11.99 -6.48 -16.42
C ILE A 164 -11.83 -6.97 -17.88
N PRO A 165 -12.50 -8.07 -18.26
CA PRO A 165 -12.40 -8.63 -19.60
C PRO A 165 -12.85 -7.66 -20.70
N THR A 166 -13.90 -6.88 -20.41
CA THR A 166 -14.45 -5.88 -21.32
C THR A 166 -14.78 -4.60 -20.54
N PRO A 167 -14.39 -3.41 -21.04
CA PRO A 167 -14.82 -2.14 -20.46
C PRO A 167 -16.35 -2.08 -20.35
N ASN A 168 -16.83 -1.63 -19.20
CA ASN A 168 -18.26 -1.48 -18.96
C ASN A 168 -18.51 -0.37 -17.95
N GLU A 169 -19.71 0.21 -18.01
CA GLU A 169 -20.11 1.37 -17.20
C GLU A 169 -19.99 1.08 -15.70
N LYS A 170 -20.30 -0.14 -15.28
CA LYS A 170 -20.24 -0.54 -13.87
C LYS A 170 -18.82 -0.51 -13.30
N LEU A 171 -17.80 -0.63 -14.15
CA LEU A 171 -16.39 -0.55 -13.80
C LEU A 171 -15.73 0.69 -14.42
N ASP A 172 -16.49 1.78 -14.54
CA ASP A 172 -16.03 3.09 -15.01
C ASP A 172 -15.45 3.11 -16.43
N ASN A 173 -15.83 2.14 -17.28
CA ASN A 173 -15.34 1.95 -18.65
C ASN A 173 -13.81 1.89 -18.77
N VAL A 174 -13.10 1.52 -17.70
CA VAL A 174 -11.65 1.39 -17.72
C VAL A 174 -11.21 0.09 -18.40
N LYS A 175 -10.03 0.14 -19.01
CA LYS A 175 -9.33 -1.04 -19.49
C LYS A 175 -8.18 -1.34 -18.55
N TRP A 176 -8.26 -2.42 -17.78
CA TRP A 176 -7.18 -2.82 -16.88
C TRP A 176 -6.14 -3.62 -17.64
N GLU A 177 -5.05 -2.97 -18.04
CA GLU A 177 -3.95 -3.62 -18.75
C GLU A 177 -3.03 -4.37 -17.78
N PRO A 178 -2.44 -5.51 -18.20
CA PRO A 178 -1.45 -6.20 -17.39
C PRO A 178 -0.25 -5.31 -17.04
N PHE A 179 0.28 -5.50 -15.84
CA PHE A 179 1.51 -4.90 -15.38
C PHE A 179 2.69 -5.39 -16.23
N THR A 180 3.54 -4.47 -16.67
CA THR A 180 4.79 -4.75 -17.39
C THR A 180 5.93 -3.96 -16.77
N LEU A 181 7.19 -4.37 -16.99
CA LEU A 181 8.35 -3.61 -16.51
C LEU A 181 8.49 -2.24 -17.17
N LYS A 182 7.98 -2.09 -18.39
CA LYS A 182 8.06 -0.85 -19.19
C LYS A 182 7.18 0.26 -18.61
N ASP A 183 5.89 -0.03 -18.44
CA ASP A 183 4.90 0.99 -18.09
C ASP A 183 4.53 0.92 -16.59
N GLN A 184 4.68 -0.26 -15.97
CA GLN A 184 4.34 -0.50 -14.55
C GLN A 184 2.93 -0.02 -14.20
N LYS A 185 1.99 -0.30 -15.10
CA LYS A 185 0.58 0.10 -14.98
C LYS A 185 -0.07 -0.57 -13.79
N TYR A 186 -0.88 0.20 -13.08
CA TYR A 186 -1.74 -0.27 -12.01
C TYR A 186 -3.10 0.42 -12.09
N ILE A 187 -4.12 -0.20 -11.50
CA ILE A 187 -5.42 0.44 -11.34
C ILE A 187 -5.55 1.03 -9.94
N GLU A 188 -6.05 2.25 -9.86
CA GLU A 188 -6.48 2.89 -8.62
C GLU A 188 -7.95 2.53 -8.40
N LEU A 189 -8.24 1.80 -7.33
CA LEU A 189 -9.59 1.43 -6.91
C LEU A 189 -10.11 2.47 -5.90
N GLY A 190 -10.42 3.66 -6.41
CA GLY A 190 -11.01 4.77 -5.65
C GLY A 190 -12.51 4.92 -5.91
N ASN A 191 -13.04 6.14 -5.70
CA ASN A 191 -14.43 6.47 -6.05
C ASN A 191 -14.75 6.21 -7.53
N LYS A 192 -13.75 6.43 -8.39
CA LYS A 192 -13.75 5.99 -9.79
C LYS A 192 -12.48 5.20 -10.05
N PHE A 193 -12.61 4.12 -10.80
CA PHE A 193 -11.47 3.35 -11.24
C PHE A 193 -10.71 4.15 -12.30
N SER A 194 -9.38 4.11 -12.21
CA SER A 194 -8.50 4.79 -13.16
C SER A 194 -7.17 4.06 -13.26
N VAL A 195 -6.59 4.04 -14.46
CA VAL A 195 -5.29 3.41 -14.70
C VAL A 195 -4.20 4.47 -14.58
N HIS A 196 -3.14 4.11 -13.86
CA HIS A 196 -1.98 4.95 -13.61
C HIS A 196 -0.71 4.12 -13.84
N GLU A 197 0.44 4.79 -13.80
CA GLU A 197 1.73 4.16 -14.01
C GLU A 197 2.64 4.43 -12.81
N ARG A 198 3.57 3.49 -12.56
CA ARG A 198 4.71 3.68 -11.65
C ARG A 198 4.29 4.10 -10.24
N LEU A 199 3.50 3.24 -9.60
CA LEU A 199 2.99 3.46 -8.25
C LEU A 199 4.13 3.85 -7.30
N HIS A 200 4.01 5.02 -6.65
CA HIS A 200 4.97 5.52 -5.67
C HIS A 200 6.45 5.47 -6.11
N GLU A 201 6.73 5.70 -7.40
CA GLU A 201 8.04 5.49 -8.03
C GLU A 201 9.22 6.00 -7.21
N LYS A 202 9.18 7.27 -6.77
CA LYS A 202 10.28 7.88 -5.98
C LYS A 202 10.59 7.10 -4.70
N ARG A 203 9.56 6.61 -4.01
CA ARG A 203 9.70 5.85 -2.76
C ARG A 203 10.25 4.47 -3.05
N TYR A 204 9.69 3.76 -4.02
CA TYR A 204 10.15 2.42 -4.37
C TYR A 204 11.56 2.40 -4.96
N LEU A 205 11.96 3.41 -5.73
CA LEU A 205 13.33 3.56 -6.20
C LEU A 205 14.34 3.72 -5.05
N GLU A 206 13.95 4.33 -3.93
CA GLU A 206 14.83 4.41 -2.76
C GLU A 206 15.06 3.02 -2.15
N TRP A 207 13.99 2.24 -1.97
CA TRP A 207 14.09 0.86 -1.51
C TRP A 207 14.86 -0.05 -2.47
N GLU A 208 14.76 0.18 -3.77
CA GLU A 208 15.51 -0.59 -4.78
C GLU A 208 17.01 -0.38 -4.72
N LYS A 209 17.48 0.83 -4.36
CA LYS A 209 18.91 1.09 -4.12
C LYS A 209 19.44 0.27 -2.94
N LEU A 210 18.61 0.11 -1.90
CA LEU A 210 18.96 -0.62 -0.69
C LEU A 210 18.92 -2.13 -0.89
N TYR A 211 18.04 -2.61 -1.77
CA TYR A 211 17.87 -4.03 -2.04
C TYR A 211 17.85 -4.29 -3.57
N PRO A 212 18.98 -4.18 -4.28
CA PRO A 212 19.00 -4.28 -5.74
C PRO A 212 18.63 -5.69 -6.25
N LEU A 213 18.02 -5.75 -7.43
CA LEU A 213 17.86 -6.96 -8.25
C LEU A 213 18.66 -6.83 -9.55
N SER A 214 19.10 -7.96 -10.09
CA SER A 214 19.75 -8.02 -11.41
C SER A 214 18.85 -7.55 -12.55
N ILE A 215 17.52 -7.63 -12.41
CA ILE A 215 16.57 -7.14 -13.42
C ILE A 215 16.53 -5.60 -13.48
N TYR A 216 16.94 -4.90 -12.42
CA TYR A 216 16.95 -3.44 -12.38
C TYR A 216 18.07 -2.83 -13.22
N THR A 217 19.17 -3.56 -13.43
CA THR A 217 20.29 -3.09 -14.25
C THR A 217 20.05 -3.27 -15.76
N LYS A 218 19.27 -4.28 -16.16
CA LYS A 218 18.91 -4.50 -17.59
C LYS A 218 18.10 -3.36 -18.19
N ASN A 219 17.13 -2.83 -17.44
CA ASN A 219 16.23 -1.77 -17.93
C ASN A 219 16.87 -0.37 -18.02
N LYS A 220 18.06 -0.17 -17.43
CA LYS A 220 18.80 1.10 -17.56
C LYS A 220 19.57 1.21 -18.88
N GLN A 221 19.75 0.10 -19.62
CA GLN A 221 20.47 0.07 -20.89
C GLN A 221 19.56 0.17 -22.11
N SER A 222 18.24 0.23 -21.91
CA SER A 222 17.22 0.29 -22.97
C SER A 222 16.59 1.69 -23.15
N HIS A 223 17.25 2.74 -22.65
CA HIS A 223 16.88 4.14 -22.84
C HIS A 223 18.02 4.92 -23.47
#